data_AF-A0A7G6E177-F1
#
_entry.id   AF-A0A7G6E177-F1
#
_cell.length_a   1.000
_cell.length_b   1.000
_cell.length_c   1.000
_cell.angle_alpha   90.00
_cell.angle_beta   90.00
_cell.angle_gamma   90.00
#
_symmetry.space_group_name_H-M   'P 1'
#
loop_
_entity.id
_entity.type
_entity.pdbx_description
1 polymer ?
#
loop_
_entity_poly.entity_id
_entity_poly.type
_entity_poly.pdbx_seq_one_letter_code
_entity_poly.pdbx_strand_id
1 'polypeptide(L)' 'MEKKWYLSKTFWVNIIAIAALIGQSYLGEQFLPAEEQAIILGAVNLVLRFVTKEKLTW' A
#
# COMPACT_ATOMS: atom_id res chain seq x y z
N MET A 1 -9.79 -9.48 20.21
CA MET A 1 -9.72 -8.15 19.57
C MET A 1 -9.63 -8.37 18.08
N GLU A 2 -10.57 -7.82 17.31
CA GLU A 2 -10.51 -7.88 15.85
C GLU A 2 -9.34 -7.07 15.31
N LYS A 3 -8.70 -7.54 14.23
CA LYS A 3 -7.59 -6.84 13.59
C LYS A 3 -8.14 -5.56 12.97
N LYS A 4 -7.58 -4.41 13.34
CA LYS A 4 -7.97 -3.12 12.76
C LYS A 4 -7.71 -3.16 11.24
N TRP A 5 -8.70 -2.77 10.44
CA TRP A 5 -8.68 -2.90 8.98
C TRP A 5 -7.46 -2.21 8.35
N TYR A 6 -7.04 -1.06 8.88
CA TYR A 6 -5.89 -0.29 8.40
C TYR A 6 -4.53 -0.94 8.70
N LEU A 7 -4.49 -2.03 9.48
CA LEU A 7 -3.27 -2.82 9.70
C LEU A 7 -3.11 -3.95 8.65
N SER A 8 -4.05 -4.07 7.72
CA SER A 8 -4.00 -5.07 6.64
C SER A 8 -3.12 -4.58 5.50
N LYS A 9 -2.07 -5.34 5.16
CA LYS A 9 -1.22 -5.07 3.99
C LYS A 9 -2.05 -5.09 2.69
N THR A 10 -2.96 -6.06 2.56
CA THR A 10 -3.84 -6.20 1.40
C THR A 10 -4.74 -4.98 1.21
N PHE A 11 -5.22 -4.39 2.31
CA PHE A 11 -6.04 -3.19 2.24
C PHE A 11 -5.28 -2.03 1.57
N TRP A 12 -4.03 -1.79 1.98
CA TRP A 12 -3.20 -0.73 1.41
C TRP A 12 -2.81 -0.98 -0.03
N VAL A 13 -2.47 -2.23 -0.39
CA VAL A 13 -2.19 -2.61 -1.79
C VAL A 13 -3.40 -2.28 -2.67
N ASN A 14 -4.60 -2.68 -2.24
CA ASN A 14 -5.82 -2.44 -3.01
C ASN A 14 -6.15 -0.95 -3.13
N ILE A 15 -6.00 -0.17 -2.04
CA ILE A 15 -6.22 1.29 -2.09
C ILE A 15 -5.24 1.98 -3.04
N ILE A 16 -3.95 1.64 -2.98
CA ILE A 16 -2.94 2.25 -3.85
C ILE A 16 -3.22 1.88 -5.32
N ALA A 17 -3.58 0.62 -5.59
CA ALA A 17 -3.94 0.18 -6.95
C ALA A 17 -5.18 0.93 -7.48
N ILE A 18 -6.23 1.06 -6.68
CA ILE A 18 -7.44 1.81 -7.07
C ILE A 18 -7.10 3.28 -7.31
N ALA A 19 -6.31 3.90 -6.42
CA ALA A 19 -5.89 5.29 -6.58
C ALA A 19 -5.05 5.50 -7.86
N ALA A 20 -4.16 4.56 -8.18
CA ALA A 20 -3.37 4.58 -9.41
C ALA A 20 -4.27 4.48 -10.65
N LEU A 21 -5.20 3.52 -10.68
CA LEU A 21 -6.12 3.32 -11.81
C LEU A 21 -7.05 4.53 -12.02
N ILE A 22 -7.59 5.09 -10.93
CA ILE A 22 -8.43 6.29 -10.99
C ILE A 22 -7.59 7.47 -11.47
N GLY A 23 -6.42 7.72 -10.89
CA GLY A 23 -5.60 8.84 -11.31
C GLY A 23 -5.13 8.71 -12.75
N GLN A 24 -4.81 7.49 -13.21
CA GLN A 24 -4.49 7.24 -14.61
C GLN A 24 -5.65 7.56 -15.57
N SER A 25 -6.91 7.32 -15.16
CA SER A 25 -8.07 7.62 -16.01
C SER A 25 -8.32 9.13 -16.17
N TYR A 26 -7.93 9.95 -15.19
CA TYR A 26 -8.10 11.41 -15.22
C TYR A 26 -6.85 12.18 -15.69
N LEU A 27 -5.65 11.70 -15.40
CA LEU A 27 -4.38 12.42 -15.55
C LEU A 27 -3.44 11.77 -16.58
N GLY A 28 -3.81 10.61 -17.12
CA GLY A 28 -3.04 9.86 -18.12
C GLY A 28 -2.12 8.79 -17.51
N GLU A 29 -1.48 8.00 -18.38
CA GLU A 29 -0.76 6.77 -18.00
C GLU A 29 0.36 6.95 -16.95
N GLN A 30 0.91 8.16 -16.80
CA GLN A 30 2.04 8.45 -15.90
C GLN A 30 1.66 9.01 -14.53
N PHE A 31 0.38 8.96 -14.12
CA PHE A 31 -0.04 9.52 -12.84
C PHE A 31 0.73 8.96 -11.62
N LEU A 32 1.03 7.66 -11.64
CA LEU A 32 1.79 7.01 -10.57
C LEU A 32 2.69 5.91 -11.15
N PRO A 33 3.95 6.24 -11.51
CA PRO A 33 4.92 5.28 -12.04
C PRO A 33 5.16 4.09 -11.12
N ALA A 34 5.64 2.98 -11.68
CA ALA A 34 5.85 1.74 -10.94
C ALA A 34 6.86 1.91 -9.78
N GLU A 35 7.90 2.71 -9.99
CA GLU A 35 8.92 3.03 -8.99
C GLU A 35 8.30 3.75 -7.78
N GLU A 36 7.45 4.73 -8.02
CA GLU A 36 6.77 5.49 -6.96
C GLU A 36 5.79 4.60 -6.19
N GLN A 37 5.02 3.75 -6.90
CA GLN A 37 4.17 2.74 -6.27
C GLN A 37 4.95 1.80 -5.35
N ALA A 38 6.11 1.33 -5.82
CA ALA A 38 6.99 0.45 -5.05
C ALA A 38 7.54 1.14 -3.80
N ILE A 39 7.93 2.41 -3.91
CA ILE A 39 8.41 3.22 -2.78
C ILE A 39 7.28 3.39 -1.73
N ILE A 40 6.08 3.74 -2.17
CA ILE A 40 4.91 3.92 -1.28
C ILE A 40 4.59 2.62 -0.55
N LEU A 41 4.51 1.50 -1.29
CA LEU A 41 4.24 0.19 -0.71
C LEU A 41 5.34 -0.26 0.25
N GLY A 42 6.61 -0.01 -0.08
CA GLY A 42 7.75 -0.27 0.80
C GLY A 42 7.63 0.51 2.11
N ALA A 43 7.33 1.80 2.04
CA ALA A 43 7.15 2.66 3.20
C ALA A 43 5.96 2.21 4.08
N VAL A 44 4.81 1.92 3.47
CA VAL A 44 3.63 1.40 4.19
C VAL A 44 3.94 0.09 4.89
N ASN A 45 4.61 -0.85 4.21
CA ASN A 45 5.01 -2.12 4.80
C ASN A 45 5.99 -1.94 5.97
N LEU A 46 6.92 -0.99 5.87
CA LEU A 46 7.85 -0.66 6.95
C LEU A 46 7.10 -0.07 8.16
N VAL A 47 6.20 0.88 7.95
CA VAL A 47 5.37 1.45 9.02
C VAL A 47 4.51 0.37 9.67
N LEU A 48 3.84 -0.46 8.88
CA LEU A 48 3.05 -1.58 9.38
C LEU A 48 3.90 -2.53 10.21
N ARG A 49 5.16 -2.76 9.85
CA ARG A 49 6.07 -3.61 10.64
C ARG A 49 6.30 -3.08 12.05
N PHE A 50 6.46 -1.76 12.21
CA PHE A 50 6.61 -1.15 13.52
C PHE A 50 5.31 -1.16 14.32
N VAL A 51 4.16 -1.03 13.65
CA VAL A 51 2.85 -0.95 14.31
C VAL A 51 2.31 -2.33 14.69
N THR A 52 2.42 -3.35 13.82
CA THR A 52 1.87 -4.68 14.09
C THR A 52 2.77 -5.53 14.98
N LYS A 53 4.09 -5.23 15.05
CA LYS A 53 5.10 -5.97 15.84
C LYS A 53 5.07 -7.50 15.60
N GLU A 54 4.47 -7.96 14.50
CA GLU A 54 4.38 -9.36 14.14
C GLU A 54 5.78 -9.85 13.73
N LYS A 55 6.25 -10.96 14.32
CA LYS A 55 7.52 -11.59 13.91
C LYS A 55 7.38 -12.10 12.48
N LEU A 56 8.39 -11.87 11.65
CA LEU A 56 8.49 -12.50 10.34
C LEU A 56 8.81 -13.98 10.55
N THR A 57 7.81 -14.83 10.37
CA THR A 57 7.99 -16.28 10.22
C THR A 57 7.93 -16.59 8.73
N TRP A 58 9.02 -17.13 8.20
CA TRP A 58 9.11 -17.65 6.83
C TRP A 58 8.38 -18.98 6.72
#